data_AF-A0A9W9PLF9-F1
#
_entry.id   AF-A0A9W9PLF9-F1
#
_cell.length_a   1.000
_cell.length_b   1.000
_cell.length_c   1.000
_cell.angle_alpha   90.00
_cell.angle_beta   90.00
_cell.angle_gamma   90.00
#
_symmetry.space_group_name_H-M   'P 1'
#
loop_
_entity.id
_entity.type
_entity.pdbx_description
1 polymer ?
#
loop_
_entity_poly.entity_id
_entity_poly.type
_entity_poly.pdbx_seq_one_letter_code
_entity_poly.pdbx_strand_id
1 'polypeptide(L)'
;MKNTDPALLFLDSDLTELRKPESSMNKSRLWKCSHAHCDARPYSRRALLCRALVRPLYALVFIFFFTFAWSGLFPFFADARDSHLFPILQSNWRTHGVDPVPCHSHNDYWRRVPLFSALEVGCISVEADVWLHDDDLQVGHTRQTVLPGQTLRSLYLDPLLEMLQKHNLIMNGSTIPAELVGVFTSDPTQTLVLLVDFKGTGELIWPHLMEQLQPLREGGYLTYFNGSEVLNRPITIVASGDAPLEQILKSTTHRDIFYDAPLDVLAHPTFSTVTDLKMDGSIFNDHNSYYASVDFHRSIGSLPLSRLSQGQLAKIKNQIQVAHERGLKVRYWGTPKWPVGLRNYVWRALVREGVDVLNVHDLHGATKVDWRPRTWWN
;
A
#
# COMPACT_ATOMS: atom_id res chain seq x y z
N MET A 1 32.06 -14.32 75.62
CA MET A 1 33.05 -15.31 76.11
C MET A 1 33.22 -16.34 75.00
N LYS A 2 34.30 -16.23 74.21
CA LYS A 2 35.49 -17.11 74.28
C LYS A 2 35.10 -18.60 74.42
N ASN A 3 35.03 -19.35 73.32
CA ASN A 3 36.14 -20.00 72.58
C ASN A 3 36.42 -21.42 73.13
N THR A 4 36.94 -22.25 72.23
CA THR A 4 37.67 -23.53 72.42
C THR A 4 36.89 -24.84 72.59
N ASP A 5 36.71 -25.54 71.46
CA ASP A 5 37.28 -26.87 71.10
C ASP A 5 38.47 -27.38 71.97
N PRO A 6 39.01 -28.62 71.84
CA PRO A 6 38.67 -29.72 70.92
C PRO A 6 38.80 -31.14 71.57
N ALA A 7 38.78 -32.18 70.74
CA ALA A 7 39.90 -33.14 70.59
C ALA A 7 39.63 -34.63 70.90
N LEU A 8 39.94 -35.46 69.87
CA LEU A 8 40.69 -36.73 69.95
C LEU A 8 39.92 -37.96 70.52
N LEU A 9 40.05 -39.21 70.05
CA LEU A 9 41.03 -39.90 69.22
C LEU A 9 40.60 -41.38 69.01
N PHE A 10 41.10 -41.94 67.90
CA PHE A 10 41.66 -43.30 67.74
C PHE A 10 40.82 -44.57 67.42
N LEU A 11 41.33 -45.20 66.34
CA LEU A 11 41.64 -46.62 66.06
C LEU A 11 40.45 -47.58 65.84
N ASP A 12 40.14 -47.99 64.61
CA ASP A 12 40.91 -48.81 63.65
C ASP A 12 40.91 -50.30 64.05
N SER A 13 40.10 -51.09 63.32
CA SER A 13 40.37 -52.49 63.05
C SER A 13 39.61 -52.92 61.81
N ASP A 14 40.42 -53.28 60.83
CA ASP A 14 40.18 -53.47 59.42
C ASP A 14 39.67 -54.89 59.08
N LEU A 15 39.16 -55.05 57.84
CA LEU A 15 39.08 -56.30 57.04
C LEU A 15 38.05 -57.37 57.47
N THR A 16 37.18 -57.95 56.62
CA THR A 16 36.79 -57.79 55.21
C THR A 16 35.65 -58.81 55.01
N GLU A 17 34.59 -58.48 54.26
CA GLU A 17 34.14 -59.25 53.08
C GLU A 17 32.78 -58.75 52.54
N LEU A 18 32.87 -58.04 51.41
CA LEU A 18 32.07 -58.24 50.19
C LEU A 18 30.52 -58.18 50.28
N ARG A 19 29.98 -56.96 50.20
CA ARG A 19 29.04 -56.56 49.11
C ARG A 19 28.81 -55.04 49.09
N LYS A 20 29.25 -54.39 48.01
CA LYS A 20 29.05 -52.95 47.73
C LYS A 20 27.64 -52.67 47.15
N PRO A 21 27.20 -51.40 47.20
CA PRO A 21 25.83 -51.00 47.51
C PRO A 21 25.06 -50.59 46.26
N GLU A 22 23.72 -50.55 46.35
CA GLU A 22 22.94 -49.68 45.47
C GLU A 22 22.13 -48.68 46.30
N SER A 23 22.58 -47.43 46.19
CA SER A 23 21.95 -46.22 46.68
C SER A 23 20.61 -45.99 45.98
N SER A 24 19.55 -45.77 46.77
CA SER A 24 18.25 -45.36 46.27
C SER A 24 18.29 -43.92 45.75
N MET A 25 18.56 -43.76 44.45
CA MET A 25 18.26 -42.51 43.75
C MET A 25 16.76 -42.40 43.49
N ASN A 26 16.18 -41.33 44.00
CA ASN A 26 14.79 -40.92 43.89
C ASN A 26 14.44 -40.65 42.40
N LYS A 27 13.91 -41.65 41.68
CA LYS A 27 13.49 -41.51 40.28
C LYS A 27 12.16 -40.75 40.19
N SER A 28 12.18 -39.65 39.44
CA SER A 28 11.07 -38.71 39.22
C SER A 28 9.74 -39.40 38.89
N ARG A 29 8.67 -39.00 39.61
CA ARG A 29 7.29 -39.53 39.50
C ARG A 29 6.63 -39.34 38.13
N LEU A 30 7.16 -38.48 37.27
CA LEU A 30 6.59 -38.14 35.96
C LEU A 30 6.65 -39.27 34.92
N TRP A 31 7.42 -40.33 35.17
CA TRP A 31 7.72 -41.36 34.15
C TRP A 31 7.29 -42.78 34.52
N LYS A 32 6.48 -42.95 35.58
CA LYS A 32 5.90 -44.25 35.95
C LYS A 32 4.57 -44.47 35.21
N CYS A 33 4.39 -45.68 34.66
CA CYS A 33 3.13 -46.07 34.03
C CYS A 33 2.12 -46.34 35.16
N SER A 34 1.06 -45.54 35.27
CA SER A 34 0.08 -45.64 36.37
C SER A 34 -0.85 -46.86 36.28
N HIS A 35 -0.71 -47.69 35.26
CA HIS A 35 -1.54 -48.87 35.08
C HIS A 35 -1.06 -50.00 35.99
N ALA A 36 -1.88 -50.44 36.95
CA ALA A 36 -1.53 -51.43 37.98
C ALA A 36 -0.92 -52.74 37.41
N HIS A 37 -1.32 -53.14 36.20
CA HIS A 37 -0.79 -54.32 35.51
C HIS A 37 0.63 -54.12 34.94
N CYS A 38 1.04 -52.88 34.62
CA CYS A 38 2.36 -52.58 34.06
C CYS A 38 3.46 -52.53 35.14
N ASP A 39 3.10 -52.16 36.37
CA ASP A 39 4.01 -52.22 37.52
C ASP A 39 4.21 -53.67 38.00
N ALA A 40 3.14 -54.49 37.98
CA ALA A 40 3.21 -55.88 38.40
C ALA A 40 3.96 -56.82 37.42
N ARG A 41 3.95 -56.53 36.10
CA ARG A 41 4.62 -57.35 35.07
C ARG A 41 5.33 -56.48 34.02
N PRO A 42 6.54 -56.00 34.34
CA PRO A 42 7.26 -55.00 33.52
C PRO A 42 7.70 -55.51 32.14
N TYR A 43 7.75 -56.84 31.93
CA TYR A 43 8.15 -57.48 30.67
C TYR A 43 6.98 -58.08 29.89
N SER A 44 5.73 -57.81 30.28
CA SER A 44 4.57 -58.29 29.53
C SER A 44 4.46 -57.59 28.17
N ARG A 45 3.97 -58.30 27.13
CA ARG A 45 3.77 -57.72 25.78
C ARG A 45 2.98 -56.41 25.82
N ARG A 46 1.99 -56.29 26.72
CA ARG A 46 1.19 -55.07 26.91
C ARG A 46 2.00 -53.91 27.52
N ALA A 47 2.87 -54.18 28.50
CA ALA A 47 3.75 -53.17 29.09
C ALA A 47 4.81 -52.68 28.10
N LEU A 48 5.35 -53.59 27.28
CA LEU A 48 6.24 -53.27 26.16
C LEU A 48 5.55 -52.42 25.10
N LEU A 49 4.32 -52.78 24.71
CA LEU A 49 3.52 -52.00 23.75
C LEU A 49 3.21 -50.59 24.26
N CYS A 50 2.86 -50.47 25.55
CA CYS A 50 2.59 -49.17 26.18
C CYS A 50 3.86 -48.29 26.22
N ARG A 51 5.04 -48.87 26.52
CA ARG A 51 6.32 -48.14 26.48
C ARG A 51 6.74 -47.77 25.05
N ALA A 52 6.44 -48.61 24.05
CA ALA A 52 6.87 -48.41 22.67
C ALA A 52 5.95 -47.47 21.87
N LEU A 53 4.66 -47.40 22.18
CA LEU A 53 3.69 -46.59 21.41
C LEU A 53 3.28 -45.30 22.12
N VAL A 54 3.02 -45.37 23.43
CA VAL A 54 2.44 -44.23 24.17
C VAL A 54 3.51 -43.19 24.51
N ARG A 55 4.75 -43.63 24.79
CA ARG A 55 5.87 -42.72 25.09
C ARG A 55 6.28 -41.82 23.91
N PRO A 56 6.49 -42.33 22.68
CA PRO A 56 6.77 -41.45 21.55
C PRO A 56 5.57 -40.57 21.21
N LEU A 57 4.32 -41.01 21.43
CA LEU A 57 3.13 -40.18 21.20
C LEU A 57 3.11 -38.96 22.13
N TYR A 58 3.36 -39.13 23.44
CA TYR A 58 3.43 -38.00 24.37
C TYR A 58 4.62 -37.08 24.08
N ALA A 59 5.77 -37.62 23.66
CA ALA A 59 6.89 -36.80 23.23
C ALA A 59 6.55 -35.98 21.98
N LEU A 60 5.86 -36.58 21.01
CA LEU A 60 5.38 -35.87 19.81
C LEU A 60 4.37 -34.78 20.15
N VAL A 61 3.41 -35.05 21.03
CA VAL A 61 2.44 -34.04 21.50
C VAL A 61 3.16 -32.89 22.22
N PHE A 62 4.16 -33.19 23.05
CA PHE A 62 4.94 -32.16 23.74
C PHE A 62 5.78 -31.31 22.76
N ILE A 63 6.42 -31.94 21.77
CA ILE A 63 7.14 -31.24 20.70
C ILE A 63 6.17 -30.34 19.91
N PHE A 64 4.99 -30.85 19.55
CA PHE A 64 3.99 -30.08 18.80
C PHE A 64 3.46 -28.88 19.59
N PHE A 65 3.25 -29.05 20.91
CA PHE A 65 2.82 -27.96 21.77
C PHE A 65 3.92 -26.91 21.94
N PHE A 66 5.18 -27.34 22.04
CA PHE A 66 6.32 -26.44 22.16
C PHE A 66 6.61 -25.69 20.86
N THR A 67 6.48 -26.33 19.69
CA THR A 67 6.62 -25.64 18.39
C THR A 67 5.49 -24.65 18.14
N PHE A 68 4.26 -24.98 18.54
CA PHE A 68 3.11 -24.07 18.42
C PHE A 68 3.19 -22.89 19.42
N ALA A 69 3.67 -23.13 20.64
CA ALA A 69 3.95 -22.07 21.60
C ALA A 69 5.11 -21.19 21.15
N TRP A 70 6.18 -21.79 20.58
CA TRP A 70 7.33 -21.06 20.05
C TRP A 70 6.94 -20.21 18.84
N SER A 71 6.14 -20.72 17.91
CA SER A 71 5.65 -19.94 16.77
C SER A 71 4.63 -18.88 17.15
N GLY A 72 3.89 -19.06 18.26
CA GLY A 72 2.96 -18.05 18.81
C GLY A 72 3.65 -16.94 19.62
N LEU A 73 4.79 -17.21 20.25
CA LEU A 73 5.54 -16.24 21.07
C LEU A 73 6.64 -15.49 20.29
N PHE A 74 7.18 -16.06 19.21
CA PHE A 74 8.20 -15.39 18.40
C PHE A 74 7.75 -14.03 17.81
N PRO A 75 6.51 -13.84 17.31
CA PRO A 75 6.10 -12.53 16.81
C PRO A 75 5.91 -11.48 17.92
N PHE A 76 5.95 -11.85 19.21
CA PHE A 76 5.90 -10.90 20.33
C PHE A 76 7.28 -10.46 20.84
N PHE A 77 8.35 -11.22 20.57
CA PHE A 77 9.70 -10.92 21.05
C PHE A 77 10.71 -10.58 19.95
N ALA A 78 10.42 -10.91 18.68
CA ALA A 78 11.30 -10.60 17.56
C ALA A 78 11.33 -9.11 17.15
N ASP A 79 10.43 -8.27 17.69
CA ASP A 79 10.34 -6.85 17.29
C ASP A 79 11.15 -5.90 18.19
N ALA A 80 11.71 -6.38 19.31
CA ALA A 80 12.21 -5.50 20.37
C ALA A 80 13.73 -5.53 20.63
N ARG A 81 14.55 -6.27 19.87
CA ARG A 81 15.98 -6.45 20.24
C ARG A 81 17.06 -6.30 19.18
N ASP A 82 16.74 -5.96 17.94
CA ASP A 82 17.77 -5.81 16.89
C ASP A 82 17.98 -4.38 16.38
N SER A 83 17.37 -3.36 17.00
CA SER A 83 17.42 -1.97 16.51
C SER A 83 18.52 -1.08 17.10
N HIS A 84 19.42 -1.59 17.96
CA HIS A 84 20.37 -0.74 18.70
C HIS A 84 21.86 -0.90 18.38
N LEU A 85 22.24 -1.66 17.35
CA LEU A 85 23.66 -1.96 17.11
C LEU A 85 24.23 -1.55 15.75
N PHE A 86 23.64 -0.60 15.01
CA PHE A 86 24.34 0.08 13.91
C PHE A 86 23.75 1.48 13.69
N PRO A 87 24.54 2.57 13.63
CA PRO A 87 24.09 3.81 13.03
C PRO A 87 24.07 3.60 11.52
N ILE A 88 23.08 2.86 11.04
CA ILE A 88 22.74 2.86 9.62
C ILE A 88 22.30 4.30 9.34
N LEU A 89 22.80 4.91 8.27
CA LEU A 89 22.17 6.07 7.65
C LEU A 89 20.71 5.68 7.35
N GLN A 90 19.82 5.83 8.34
CA GLN A 90 18.39 5.70 8.11
C GLN A 90 18.01 6.87 7.23
N SER A 91 17.59 6.56 6.01
CA SER A 91 17.04 7.57 5.12
C SER A 91 15.91 8.29 5.86
N ASN A 92 15.97 9.62 5.93
CA ASN A 92 14.88 10.43 6.49
C ASN A 92 13.63 10.46 5.59
N TRP A 93 13.65 9.73 4.46
CA TRP A 93 12.56 9.66 3.51
C TRP A 93 11.51 8.68 4.02
N ARG A 94 10.27 9.16 4.18
CA ARG A 94 9.15 8.33 4.64
C ARG A 94 8.85 7.14 3.72
N THR A 95 9.20 7.25 2.44
CA THR A 95 8.98 6.22 1.41
C THR A 95 10.20 5.31 1.22
N HIS A 96 11.14 5.30 2.17
CA HIS A 96 12.31 4.45 2.09
C HIS A 96 11.91 2.96 1.98
N GLY A 97 12.36 2.30 0.91
CA GLY A 97 12.05 0.90 0.65
C GLY A 97 10.63 0.63 0.12
N VAL A 98 9.88 1.67 -0.24
CA VAL A 98 8.54 1.53 -0.84
C VAL A 98 8.67 1.58 -2.36
N ASP A 99 8.28 0.51 -3.05
CA ASP A 99 8.22 0.47 -4.51
C ASP A 99 6.93 1.12 -5.02
N PRO A 100 6.99 2.03 -6.00
CA PRO A 100 5.79 2.55 -6.63
C PRO A 100 4.98 1.45 -7.33
N VAL A 101 3.66 1.57 -7.21
CA VAL A 101 2.65 0.66 -7.74
C VAL A 101 1.64 1.49 -8.56
N PRO A 102 1.20 1.01 -9.75
CA PRO A 102 0.20 1.69 -10.57
C PRO A 102 -1.21 1.64 -9.95
N CYS A 103 -1.38 2.29 -8.80
CA CYS A 103 -2.65 2.45 -8.11
C CYS A 103 -2.98 3.93 -7.87
N HIS A 104 -4.28 4.21 -7.94
CA HIS A 104 -4.89 5.49 -7.66
C HIS A 104 -5.69 5.37 -6.37
N SER A 105 -5.20 6.03 -5.33
CA SER A 105 -5.78 6.04 -3.99
C SER A 105 -7.04 6.91 -3.97
N HIS A 106 -8.16 6.32 -4.38
CA HIS A 106 -9.43 7.03 -4.56
C HIS A 106 -10.05 7.39 -3.21
N ASN A 107 -10.51 8.64 -3.09
CA ASN A 107 -11.08 9.24 -1.88
C ASN A 107 -10.26 8.98 -0.61
N ASP A 108 -8.96 9.26 -0.65
CA ASP A 108 -8.06 8.96 0.46
C ASP A 108 -8.24 9.86 1.68
N TYR A 109 -8.94 10.98 1.53
CA TYR A 109 -9.35 11.88 2.61
C TYR A 109 -10.25 11.24 3.68
N TRP A 110 -10.85 10.06 3.44
CA TRP A 110 -11.51 9.29 4.52
C TRP A 110 -10.53 8.65 5.50
N ARG A 111 -9.25 8.59 5.14
CA ARG A 111 -8.20 7.99 5.98
C ARG A 111 -7.69 9.02 6.97
N ARG A 112 -7.16 8.53 8.10
CA ARG A 112 -6.58 9.39 9.14
C ARG A 112 -5.43 10.24 8.62
N VAL A 113 -4.69 9.72 7.64
CA VAL A 113 -3.50 10.36 7.08
C VAL A 113 -3.49 10.16 5.55
N PRO A 114 -4.28 10.93 4.78
CA PRO A 114 -4.65 10.63 3.40
C PRO A 114 -3.47 10.36 2.46
N LEU A 115 -2.64 11.38 2.23
CA LEU A 115 -1.46 11.30 1.38
C LEU A 115 -0.49 10.21 1.83
N PHE A 116 -0.09 10.24 3.11
CA PHE A 116 0.94 9.32 3.60
C PHE A 116 0.51 7.85 3.56
N SER A 117 -0.78 7.56 3.79
CA SER A 117 -1.29 6.19 3.69
C SER A 117 -1.16 5.65 2.25
N ALA A 118 -1.36 6.50 1.24
CA ALA A 118 -1.20 6.13 -0.16
C ALA A 118 0.27 5.95 -0.54
N LEU A 119 1.14 6.85 -0.08
CA LEU A 119 2.58 6.78 -0.35
C LEU A 119 3.25 5.57 0.32
N GLU A 120 2.84 5.21 1.54
CA GLU A 120 3.38 4.06 2.28
C GLU A 120 3.15 2.73 1.55
N VAL A 121 2.07 2.65 0.77
CA VAL A 121 1.73 1.47 -0.03
C VAL A 121 2.21 1.57 -1.48
N GLY A 122 2.89 2.65 -1.85
CA GLY A 122 3.45 2.85 -3.18
C GLY A 122 2.49 3.41 -4.22
N CYS A 123 1.27 3.85 -3.89
CA CYS A 123 0.37 4.37 -4.92
C CYS A 123 0.92 5.65 -5.56
N ILE A 124 1.11 5.60 -6.88
CA ILE A 124 1.62 6.70 -7.69
C ILE A 124 0.57 7.77 -8.00
N SER A 125 -0.65 7.62 -7.48
CA SER A 125 -1.69 8.62 -7.64
C SER A 125 -2.64 8.69 -6.44
N VAL A 126 -3.07 9.91 -6.12
CA VAL A 126 -3.99 10.26 -5.02
C VAL A 126 -5.08 11.20 -5.52
N GLU A 127 -6.18 11.31 -4.79
CA GLU A 127 -7.36 12.09 -5.19
C GLU A 127 -7.85 12.99 -4.06
N ALA A 128 -8.07 14.27 -4.38
CA ALA A 128 -8.69 15.23 -3.49
C ALA A 128 -10.01 15.74 -4.10
N ASP A 129 -11.13 15.41 -3.45
CA ASP A 129 -12.44 16.02 -3.75
C ASP A 129 -12.48 17.41 -3.11
N VAL A 130 -12.45 18.48 -3.92
CA VAL A 130 -12.34 19.85 -3.42
C VAL A 130 -13.64 20.64 -3.55
N TRP A 131 -13.99 21.35 -2.48
CA TRP A 131 -15.09 22.31 -2.42
C TRP A 131 -14.52 23.69 -2.07
N LEU A 132 -15.02 24.74 -2.71
CA LEU A 132 -14.75 26.11 -2.26
C LEU A 132 -15.63 26.45 -1.04
N HIS A 133 -14.99 26.83 0.06
CA HIS A 133 -15.66 27.27 1.28
C HIS A 133 -14.81 28.30 2.01
N ASP A 134 -15.40 29.45 2.37
CA ASP A 134 -14.73 30.56 3.06
C ASP A 134 -13.37 30.95 2.42
N ASP A 135 -13.36 31.11 1.09
CA ASP A 135 -12.18 31.45 0.28
C ASP A 135 -11.01 30.44 0.37
N ASP A 136 -11.26 29.20 0.79
CA ASP A 136 -10.29 28.11 0.77
C ASP A 136 -10.84 26.84 0.11
N LEU A 137 -9.93 25.99 -0.36
CA LEU A 137 -10.24 24.69 -0.95
C LEU A 137 -10.24 23.62 0.12
N GLN A 138 -11.43 23.30 0.60
CA GLN A 138 -11.62 22.25 1.59
C GLN A 138 -11.84 20.90 0.93
N VAL A 139 -11.38 19.83 1.58
CA VAL A 139 -11.41 18.48 1.03
C VAL A 139 -12.52 17.66 1.69
N GLY A 140 -13.33 16.98 0.88
CA GLY A 140 -14.32 16.03 1.38
C GLY A 140 -15.29 15.53 0.32
N HIS A 141 -15.92 14.38 0.56
CA HIS A 141 -16.81 13.76 -0.43
C HIS A 141 -18.07 14.58 -0.70
N THR A 142 -18.60 15.19 0.35
CA THR A 142 -19.79 16.05 0.30
C THR A 142 -19.51 17.31 1.09
N ARG A 143 -20.19 18.41 0.73
CA ARG A 143 -20.08 19.69 1.44
C ARG A 143 -20.34 19.58 2.95
N GLN A 144 -21.18 18.63 3.39
CA GLN A 144 -21.52 18.42 4.80
C GLN A 144 -20.49 17.59 5.57
N THR A 145 -19.62 16.85 4.87
CA THR A 145 -18.58 16.00 5.49
C THR A 145 -17.23 16.69 5.59
N VAL A 146 -17.13 17.92 5.09
CA VAL A 146 -15.90 18.69 5.14
C VAL A 146 -15.62 19.12 6.58
N LEU A 147 -14.41 18.84 7.06
CA LEU A 147 -13.99 19.15 8.43
C LEU A 147 -13.13 20.41 8.47
N PRO A 148 -13.28 21.28 9.50
CA PRO A 148 -12.41 22.44 9.66
C PRO A 148 -10.93 22.04 9.67
N GLY A 149 -10.12 22.77 8.90
CA GLY A 149 -8.68 22.50 8.79
C GLY A 149 -8.31 21.34 7.85
N GLN A 150 -9.27 20.67 7.21
CA GLN A 150 -9.00 19.70 6.13
C GLN A 150 -9.04 20.39 4.78
N THR A 151 -7.95 21.06 4.45
CA THR A 151 -7.79 21.83 3.20
C THR A 151 -6.87 21.11 2.23
N LEU A 152 -6.96 21.43 0.95
CA LEU A 152 -6.08 20.89 -0.09
C LEU A 152 -4.60 21.14 0.26
N ARG A 153 -4.29 22.34 0.79
CA ARG A 153 -2.94 22.68 1.30
C ARG A 153 -2.51 21.72 2.40
N SER A 154 -3.27 21.67 3.49
CA SER A 154 -2.89 20.92 4.70
C SER A 154 -2.77 19.41 4.48
N LEU A 155 -3.61 18.82 3.62
CA LEU A 155 -3.66 17.37 3.42
C LEU A 155 -2.72 16.89 2.31
N TYR A 156 -2.44 17.72 1.30
CA TYR A 156 -1.68 17.29 0.12
C TYR A 156 -0.53 18.25 -0.22
N LEU A 157 -0.80 19.54 -0.47
CA LEU A 157 0.20 20.42 -1.09
C LEU A 157 1.37 20.75 -0.14
N ASP A 158 1.09 21.13 1.11
CA ASP A 158 2.15 21.49 2.06
C ASP A 158 3.01 20.26 2.44
N PRO A 159 2.43 19.08 2.74
CA PRO A 159 3.22 17.87 2.96
C PRO A 159 4.08 17.47 1.75
N LEU A 160 3.56 17.60 0.52
CA LEU A 160 4.32 17.32 -0.70
C LEU A 160 5.46 18.30 -0.89
N LEU A 161 5.20 19.59 -0.71
CA LEU A 161 6.22 20.63 -0.81
C LEU A 161 7.35 20.39 0.21
N GLU A 162 7.01 20.10 1.46
CA GLU A 162 7.99 19.82 2.52
C GLU A 162 8.85 18.59 2.17
N MET A 163 8.24 17.52 1.67
CA MET A 163 8.97 16.33 1.21
C MET A 163 9.92 16.68 0.07
N LEU A 164 9.44 17.34 -0.97
CA LEU A 164 10.22 17.64 -2.16
C LEU A 164 11.37 18.62 -1.86
N GLN A 165 11.15 19.61 -1.00
CA GLN A 165 12.20 20.51 -0.53
C GLN A 165 13.30 19.76 0.23
N LYS A 166 12.92 18.81 1.10
CA LYS A 166 13.88 17.95 1.84
C LYS A 166 14.64 17.00 0.91
N HIS A 167 13.96 16.42 -0.07
CA HIS A 167 14.56 15.48 -1.01
C HIS A 167 15.53 16.18 -1.99
N ASN A 168 15.22 17.42 -2.35
CA ASN A 168 15.96 18.22 -3.33
C ASN A 168 16.77 19.35 -2.68
N LEU A 169 17.19 19.18 -1.40
CA LEU A 169 18.00 20.18 -0.71
C LEU A 169 19.28 20.48 -1.51
N ILE A 170 19.42 21.74 -1.92
CA ILE A 170 20.61 22.25 -2.58
C ILE A 170 21.68 22.46 -1.51
N MET A 171 22.65 21.56 -1.40
CA MET A 171 23.88 21.88 -0.67
C MET A 171 24.66 22.93 -1.49
N ASN A 172 24.86 24.12 -0.91
CA ASN A 172 25.73 25.19 -1.40
C ASN A 172 25.26 25.97 -2.64
N GLY A 173 24.02 26.47 -2.61
CA GLY A 173 23.66 27.73 -3.29
C GLY A 173 23.80 27.78 -4.82
N SER A 174 23.81 26.64 -5.51
CA SER A 174 23.99 26.62 -6.96
C SER A 174 22.90 25.78 -7.62
N THR A 175 21.94 26.47 -8.23
CA THR A 175 20.94 26.00 -9.20
C THR A 175 19.99 24.89 -8.72
N ILE A 176 18.73 24.94 -9.16
CA ILE A 176 17.81 23.79 -9.08
C ILE A 176 18.57 22.58 -9.64
N PRO A 177 18.67 21.44 -8.92
CA PRO A 177 19.39 20.27 -9.41
C PRO A 177 18.92 19.92 -10.82
N ALA A 178 19.85 19.57 -11.71
CA ALA A 178 19.52 19.23 -13.11
C ALA A 178 18.48 18.11 -13.21
N GLU A 179 18.39 17.25 -12.18
CA GLU A 179 17.41 16.20 -12.03
C GLU A 179 16.71 16.32 -10.68
N LEU A 180 15.45 16.73 -10.69
CA LEU A 180 14.61 16.74 -9.50
C LEU A 180 14.18 15.31 -9.15
N VAL A 181 14.25 14.97 -7.88
CA VAL A 181 13.79 13.70 -7.34
C VAL A 181 12.38 13.82 -6.78
N GLY A 182 11.59 12.77 -6.99
CA GLY A 182 10.20 12.63 -6.59
C GLY A 182 10.01 12.20 -5.14
N VAL A 183 8.84 11.63 -4.88
CA VAL A 183 8.43 11.22 -3.53
C VAL A 183 8.82 9.79 -3.18
N PHE A 184 9.24 8.96 -4.13
CA PHE A 184 9.63 7.56 -3.92
C PHE A 184 11.15 7.40 -3.98
N THR A 185 11.78 6.78 -2.98
CA THR A 185 13.23 6.58 -2.98
C THR A 185 13.69 5.49 -3.95
N SER A 186 12.85 4.47 -4.15
CA SER A 186 13.16 3.30 -4.99
C SER A 186 13.10 3.62 -6.48
N ASP A 187 12.26 4.60 -6.84
CA ASP A 187 12.22 5.23 -8.16
C ASP A 187 12.05 6.75 -8.01
N PRO A 188 13.16 7.50 -7.92
CA PRO A 188 13.13 8.95 -7.78
C PRO A 188 12.55 9.68 -8.99
N THR A 189 12.39 9.02 -10.14
CA THR A 189 11.83 9.63 -11.35
C THR A 189 10.31 9.48 -11.46
N GLN A 190 9.72 8.58 -10.65
CA GLN A 190 8.29 8.36 -10.62
C GLN A 190 7.55 9.61 -10.15
N THR A 191 6.78 10.21 -11.05
CA THR A 191 5.86 11.31 -10.73
C THR A 191 4.71 10.83 -9.85
N LEU A 192 4.32 11.62 -8.86
CA LEU A 192 3.07 11.43 -8.13
C LEU A 192 1.98 12.25 -8.79
N VAL A 193 0.85 11.60 -9.12
CA VAL A 193 -0.30 12.27 -9.70
C VAL A 193 -1.27 12.69 -8.60
N LEU A 194 -1.47 13.99 -8.42
CA LEU A 194 -2.54 14.53 -7.59
C LEU A 194 -3.73 14.87 -8.48
N LEU A 195 -4.77 14.04 -8.41
CA LEU A 195 -6.04 14.30 -9.07
C LEU A 195 -6.90 15.19 -8.17
N VAL A 196 -7.25 16.37 -8.65
CA VAL A 196 -8.11 17.34 -7.96
C VAL A 196 -9.48 17.28 -8.63
N ASP A 197 -10.45 16.68 -7.93
CA ASP A 197 -11.82 16.55 -8.41
C ASP A 197 -12.64 17.74 -7.92
N PHE A 198 -13.04 18.60 -8.85
CA PHE A 198 -13.73 19.84 -8.56
C PHE A 198 -15.20 19.54 -8.26
N LYS A 199 -15.63 19.82 -7.02
CA LYS A 199 -17.02 19.68 -6.61
C LYS A 199 -17.72 21.04 -6.58
N GLY A 200 -18.63 21.27 -7.54
CA GLY A 200 -19.43 22.49 -7.60
C GLY A 200 -18.98 23.44 -8.71
N THR A 201 -19.00 24.76 -8.48
CA THR A 201 -18.72 25.72 -9.55
C THR A 201 -17.23 25.82 -9.84
N GLY A 202 -16.75 25.10 -10.86
CA GLY A 202 -15.32 25.00 -11.16
C GLY A 202 -14.63 26.32 -11.48
N GLU A 203 -15.33 27.28 -12.10
CA GLU A 203 -14.80 28.64 -12.34
C GLU A 203 -14.44 29.39 -11.04
N LEU A 204 -15.11 29.08 -9.92
CA LEU A 204 -14.80 29.67 -8.62
C LEU A 204 -13.64 28.94 -7.92
N ILE A 205 -13.51 27.63 -8.11
CA ILE A 205 -12.42 26.80 -7.56
C ILE A 205 -11.09 27.11 -8.28
N TRP A 206 -11.14 27.29 -9.60
CA TRP A 206 -9.98 27.47 -10.48
C TRP A 206 -8.95 28.51 -9.99
N PRO A 207 -9.31 29.78 -9.70
CA PRO A 207 -8.33 30.78 -9.27
C PRO A 207 -7.67 30.39 -7.94
N HIS A 208 -8.42 29.78 -7.02
CA HIS A 208 -7.87 29.32 -5.75
C HIS A 208 -6.86 28.21 -5.99
N LEU A 209 -7.18 27.19 -6.81
CA LEU A 209 -6.23 26.11 -7.12
C LEU A 209 -4.93 26.67 -7.72
N MET A 210 -5.03 27.59 -8.69
CA MET A 210 -3.88 28.23 -9.32
C MET A 210 -2.96 28.92 -8.30
N GLU A 211 -3.56 29.62 -7.33
CA GLU A 211 -2.85 30.26 -6.22
C GLU A 211 -2.19 29.21 -5.30
N GLN A 212 -2.93 28.19 -4.86
CA GLN A 212 -2.40 27.19 -3.92
C GLN A 212 -1.25 26.36 -4.52
N LEU A 213 -1.20 26.20 -5.84
CA LEU A 213 -0.11 25.50 -6.54
C LEU A 213 1.16 26.34 -6.70
N GLN A 214 1.10 27.65 -6.44
CA GLN A 214 2.22 28.57 -6.67
C GLN A 214 3.54 28.14 -5.98
N PRO A 215 3.54 27.68 -4.72
CA PRO A 215 4.80 27.23 -4.08
C PRO A 215 5.45 26.02 -4.78
N LEU A 216 4.66 25.06 -5.28
CA LEU A 216 5.17 23.92 -6.03
C LEU A 216 5.70 24.34 -7.41
N ARG A 217 5.04 25.32 -8.03
CA ARG A 217 5.44 25.93 -9.31
C ARG A 217 6.77 26.66 -9.19
N GLU A 218 6.95 27.47 -8.15
CA GLU A 218 8.21 28.18 -7.86
C GLU A 218 9.36 27.20 -7.56
N GLY A 219 9.06 26.07 -6.92
CA GLY A 219 10.02 24.98 -6.72
C GLY A 219 10.36 24.18 -7.99
N GLY A 220 9.67 24.41 -9.12
CA GLY A 220 9.86 23.65 -10.36
C GLY A 220 9.39 22.20 -10.28
N TYR A 221 8.48 21.88 -9.35
CA TYR A 221 8.07 20.51 -9.03
C TYR A 221 6.88 20.01 -9.86
N LEU A 222 6.17 20.88 -10.58
CA LEU A 222 4.96 20.53 -11.33
C LEU A 222 5.27 20.15 -12.77
N THR A 223 4.73 19.01 -13.23
CA THR A 223 4.79 18.59 -14.64
C THR A 223 4.06 19.64 -15.46
N TYR A 224 4.63 20.05 -16.60
CA TYR A 224 4.03 21.10 -17.41
C TYR A 224 4.23 20.91 -18.91
N PHE A 225 3.26 21.38 -19.68
CA PHE A 225 3.38 21.60 -21.10
C PHE A 225 4.03 22.97 -21.37
N ASN A 226 5.05 23.02 -22.23
CA ASN A 226 5.83 24.23 -22.52
C ASN A 226 5.48 24.94 -23.84
N GLY A 227 4.40 24.52 -24.51
CA GLY A 227 4.04 24.98 -25.85
C GLY A 227 4.37 23.99 -26.96
N SER A 228 5.27 23.04 -26.71
CA SER A 228 5.68 22.00 -27.66
C SER A 228 5.55 20.59 -27.09
N GLU A 229 5.98 20.37 -25.86
CA GLU A 229 6.03 19.05 -25.23
C GLU A 229 5.65 19.12 -23.75
N VAL A 230 5.38 17.97 -23.15
CA VAL A 230 5.16 17.81 -21.71
C VAL A 230 6.46 17.42 -21.02
N LEU A 231 6.90 18.24 -20.09
CA LEU A 231 8.08 18.01 -19.26
C LEU A 231 7.66 17.44 -17.92
N ASN A 232 7.96 16.16 -17.70
CA ASN A 232 7.67 15.44 -16.46
C ASN A 232 8.47 16.01 -15.28
N ARG A 233 7.78 16.18 -14.14
CA ARG A 233 8.36 16.62 -12.87
C ARG A 233 7.83 15.75 -11.73
N PRO A 234 8.35 15.92 -10.50
CA PRO A 234 7.92 15.13 -9.34
C PRO A 234 6.42 15.03 -9.13
N ILE A 235 5.64 16.07 -9.45
CA ILE A 235 4.19 16.08 -9.25
C ILE A 235 3.47 16.40 -10.56
N THR A 236 2.47 15.59 -10.92
CA THR A 236 1.55 15.89 -12.01
C THR A 236 0.18 16.25 -11.46
N ILE A 237 -0.35 17.42 -11.80
CA ILE A 237 -1.70 17.83 -11.38
C ILE A 237 -2.70 17.47 -12.47
N VAL A 238 -3.77 16.77 -12.08
CA VAL A 238 -4.86 16.42 -12.98
C VAL A 238 -6.18 16.96 -12.43
N ALA A 239 -6.88 17.77 -13.19
CA ALA A 239 -8.19 18.29 -12.84
C ALA A 239 -9.30 17.38 -13.40
N SER A 240 -10.33 17.14 -12.59
CA SER A 240 -11.52 16.34 -12.95
C SER A 240 -12.79 16.97 -12.36
N GLY A 241 -13.94 16.32 -12.50
CA GLY A 241 -15.22 16.81 -12.02
C GLY A 241 -15.71 18.04 -12.81
N ASP A 242 -16.10 19.09 -12.10
CA ASP A 242 -16.61 20.33 -12.70
C ASP A 242 -15.48 21.29 -13.17
N ALA A 243 -14.26 20.78 -13.36
CA ALA A 243 -13.10 21.58 -13.75
C ALA A 243 -13.32 22.28 -15.10
N PRO A 244 -13.04 23.58 -15.22
CA PRO A 244 -13.33 24.33 -16.44
C PRO A 244 -12.29 24.05 -17.53
N LEU A 245 -12.62 23.14 -18.46
CA LEU A 245 -11.71 22.75 -19.55
C LEU A 245 -11.21 23.96 -20.37
N GLU A 246 -12.06 24.94 -20.65
CA GLU A 246 -11.66 26.13 -21.40
C GLU A 246 -10.54 26.92 -20.72
N GLN A 247 -10.55 27.00 -19.38
CA GLN A 247 -9.48 27.67 -18.63
C GLN A 247 -8.16 26.91 -18.72
N ILE A 248 -8.21 25.57 -18.70
CA ILE A 248 -7.04 24.72 -18.90
C ILE A 248 -6.46 24.94 -20.31
N LEU A 249 -7.31 24.97 -21.33
CA LEU A 249 -6.88 25.11 -22.72
C LEU A 249 -6.48 26.55 -23.11
N LYS A 250 -6.81 27.55 -22.28
CA LYS A 250 -6.60 28.98 -22.57
C LYS A 250 -5.14 29.34 -22.83
N SER A 251 -4.20 28.74 -22.09
CA SER A 251 -2.77 29.00 -22.25
C SER A 251 -2.16 28.01 -23.23
N THR A 252 -1.60 28.50 -24.33
CA THR A 252 -0.92 27.66 -25.33
C THR A 252 0.59 27.52 -25.08
N THR A 253 1.17 28.32 -24.18
CA THR A 253 2.62 28.42 -23.97
C THR A 253 3.09 27.79 -22.66
N HIS A 254 2.23 27.70 -21.65
CA HIS A 254 2.56 27.06 -20.38
C HIS A 254 1.30 26.55 -19.67
N ARG A 255 1.26 25.26 -19.33
CA ARG A 255 0.19 24.64 -18.53
C ARG A 255 0.76 23.59 -17.61
N ASP A 256 0.47 23.66 -16.32
CA ASP A 256 0.92 22.71 -15.30
C ASP A 256 -0.23 21.91 -14.65
N ILE A 257 -1.44 22.07 -15.19
CA ILE A 257 -2.63 21.28 -14.87
C ILE A 257 -3.11 20.60 -16.15
N PHE A 258 -3.30 19.29 -16.06
CA PHE A 258 -3.84 18.45 -17.13
C PHE A 258 -5.28 18.06 -16.82
N TYR A 259 -6.04 17.63 -17.83
CA TYR A 259 -7.40 17.17 -17.66
C TYR A 259 -7.52 15.65 -17.50
N ASP A 260 -8.56 15.20 -16.81
CA ASP A 260 -9.03 13.82 -16.81
C ASP A 260 -10.11 13.64 -17.88
N ALA A 261 -9.70 13.17 -19.06
CA ALA A 261 -10.57 13.07 -20.22
C ALA A 261 -11.68 12.02 -20.02
N PRO A 262 -12.91 12.25 -20.54
CA PRO A 262 -14.00 11.29 -20.47
C PRO A 262 -13.76 10.10 -21.42
N LEU A 263 -13.32 8.96 -20.88
CA LEU A 263 -12.91 7.78 -21.66
C LEU A 263 -14.03 7.21 -22.54
N ASP A 264 -15.29 7.29 -22.10
CA ASP A 264 -16.43 6.84 -22.88
C ASP A 264 -16.71 7.72 -24.11
N VAL A 265 -16.52 9.04 -23.99
CA VAL A 265 -16.61 10.00 -25.11
C VAL A 265 -15.49 9.77 -26.12
N LEU A 266 -14.27 9.50 -25.66
CA LEU A 266 -13.13 9.18 -26.55
C LEU A 266 -13.45 7.97 -27.43
N ALA A 267 -13.99 6.90 -26.82
CA ALA A 267 -14.27 5.64 -27.49
C ALA A 267 -15.56 5.65 -28.34
N HIS A 268 -16.47 6.58 -28.09
CA HIS A 268 -17.74 6.73 -28.80
C HIS A 268 -17.99 8.22 -29.09
N PRO A 269 -17.38 8.80 -30.14
CA PRO A 269 -17.53 10.22 -30.48
C PRO A 269 -18.98 10.61 -30.87
N THR A 270 -19.86 9.63 -31.04
CA THR A 270 -21.30 9.81 -31.21
C THR A 270 -22.04 9.50 -29.91
N PHE A 271 -22.37 10.56 -29.16
CA PHE A 271 -23.25 10.62 -27.98
C PHE A 271 -22.63 10.28 -26.61
N SER A 272 -22.38 11.33 -25.83
CA SER A 272 -22.64 11.30 -24.39
C SER A 272 -23.29 12.62 -23.97
N THR A 273 -24.57 12.56 -23.60
CA THR A 273 -25.31 13.65 -22.94
C THR A 273 -24.98 13.62 -21.46
N VAL A 274 -23.83 14.16 -21.07
CA VAL A 274 -23.52 14.36 -19.63
C VAL A 274 -23.69 15.82 -19.23
N THR A 275 -23.69 16.72 -20.20
CA THR A 275 -24.08 18.12 -20.12
C THR A 275 -24.54 18.51 -21.52
N ASP A 276 -25.39 19.52 -21.71
CA ASP A 276 -25.90 19.98 -23.03
C ASP A 276 -24.81 20.49 -24.02
N LEU A 277 -23.54 20.17 -23.77
CA LEU A 277 -22.38 20.42 -24.61
C LEU A 277 -21.93 19.09 -25.23
N LYS A 278 -22.10 18.98 -26.56
CA LYS A 278 -21.43 17.93 -27.34
C LYS A 278 -19.93 18.17 -27.24
N MET A 279 -19.27 17.42 -26.38
CA MET A 279 -17.82 17.47 -26.24
C MET A 279 -17.20 16.63 -27.35
N ASP A 280 -16.39 17.25 -28.20
CA ASP A 280 -15.63 16.53 -29.22
C ASP A 280 -14.45 15.82 -28.58
N GLY A 281 -14.49 14.48 -28.52
CA GLY A 281 -13.40 13.67 -27.97
C GLY A 281 -12.06 13.82 -28.70
N SER A 282 -12.04 14.45 -29.88
CA SER A 282 -10.81 14.75 -30.64
C SER A 282 -9.93 15.79 -29.97
N ILE A 283 -10.48 16.63 -29.09
CA ILE A 283 -9.73 17.71 -28.43
C ILE A 283 -8.73 17.18 -27.41
N PHE A 284 -8.92 15.96 -26.89
CA PHE A 284 -8.10 15.40 -25.83
C PHE A 284 -6.89 14.65 -26.38
N ASN A 285 -5.72 14.99 -25.86
CA ASN A 285 -4.44 14.38 -26.19
C ASN A 285 -3.47 14.55 -25.01
N ASP A 286 -2.31 13.91 -25.12
CA ASP A 286 -1.21 13.95 -24.15
C ASP A 286 -0.66 15.35 -23.84
N HIS A 287 -0.96 16.39 -24.62
CA HIS A 287 -0.56 17.78 -24.31
C HIS A 287 -1.51 18.50 -23.36
N ASN A 288 -2.77 18.07 -23.24
CA ASN A 288 -3.77 18.74 -22.40
C ASN A 288 -4.41 17.82 -21.35
N SER A 289 -4.31 16.51 -21.53
CA SER A 289 -4.89 15.51 -20.66
C SER A 289 -3.84 14.52 -20.24
N TYR A 290 -3.96 14.01 -19.02
CA TYR A 290 -3.06 12.99 -18.49
C TYR A 290 -3.77 11.66 -18.38
N TYR A 291 -4.97 11.69 -17.79
CA TYR A 291 -5.84 10.53 -17.68
C TYR A 291 -6.96 10.55 -18.72
N ALA A 292 -7.46 9.36 -19.00
CA ALA A 292 -8.80 9.14 -19.51
C ALA A 292 -9.53 8.20 -18.56
N SER A 293 -10.66 8.63 -17.99
CA SER A 293 -11.39 7.87 -16.99
C SER A 293 -12.87 7.72 -17.26
N VAL A 294 -13.47 6.67 -16.67
CA VAL A 294 -14.92 6.46 -16.68
C VAL A 294 -15.36 5.60 -15.49
N ASP A 295 -16.62 5.78 -15.08
CA ASP A 295 -17.33 4.86 -14.22
C ASP A 295 -17.47 3.49 -14.92
N PHE A 296 -16.90 2.46 -14.31
CA PHE A 296 -16.95 1.09 -14.79
C PHE A 296 -18.39 0.57 -14.90
N HIS A 297 -19.23 0.78 -13.90
CA HIS A 297 -20.62 0.32 -13.92
C HIS A 297 -21.46 1.07 -14.96
N ARG A 298 -21.30 2.38 -15.07
CA ARG A 298 -21.99 3.19 -16.10
C ARG A 298 -21.58 2.74 -17.51
N SER A 299 -20.29 2.48 -17.71
CA SER A 299 -19.74 2.21 -19.03
C SER A 299 -19.88 0.75 -19.45
N ILE A 300 -19.48 -0.18 -18.59
CA ILE A 300 -19.41 -1.62 -18.89
C ILE A 300 -20.70 -2.35 -18.50
N GLY A 301 -21.44 -1.83 -17.54
CA GLY A 301 -22.70 -2.40 -17.06
C GLY A 301 -22.54 -3.41 -15.92
N SER A 302 -23.60 -4.16 -15.65
CA SER A 302 -23.61 -5.20 -14.62
C SER A 302 -22.81 -6.45 -15.04
N LEU A 303 -22.33 -7.21 -14.06
CA LEU A 303 -21.57 -8.44 -14.28
C LEU A 303 -22.42 -9.67 -13.89
N PRO A 304 -23.36 -10.11 -14.75
CA PRO A 304 -24.16 -11.28 -14.45
C PRO A 304 -23.24 -12.50 -14.30
N LEU A 305 -23.52 -13.33 -13.29
CA LEU A 305 -22.69 -14.51 -12.94
C LEU A 305 -21.25 -14.17 -12.52
N SER A 306 -20.98 -12.93 -12.06
CA SER A 306 -19.65 -12.52 -11.57
C SER A 306 -18.54 -12.66 -12.62
N ARG A 307 -18.87 -12.46 -13.90
CA ARG A 307 -17.92 -12.55 -15.03
C ARG A 307 -18.14 -11.44 -16.04
N LEU A 308 -17.08 -11.08 -16.76
CA LEU A 308 -17.16 -10.21 -17.93
C LEU A 308 -17.59 -11.03 -19.15
N SER A 309 -18.57 -10.53 -19.91
CA SER A 309 -18.91 -11.09 -21.22
C SER A 309 -17.84 -10.75 -22.25
N GLN A 310 -17.83 -11.46 -23.38
CA GLN A 310 -16.92 -11.13 -24.50
C GLN A 310 -17.15 -9.71 -25.02
N GLY A 311 -18.41 -9.25 -25.08
CA GLY A 311 -18.73 -7.88 -25.49
C GLY A 311 -18.22 -6.83 -24.49
N GLN A 312 -18.28 -7.12 -23.19
CA GLN A 312 -17.72 -6.24 -22.15
C GLN A 312 -16.19 -6.18 -22.23
N LEU A 313 -15.52 -7.31 -22.45
CA LEU A 313 -14.06 -7.34 -22.67
C LEU A 313 -13.66 -6.58 -23.93
N ALA A 314 -14.39 -6.77 -25.04
CA ALA A 314 -14.14 -6.03 -26.27
C ALA A 314 -14.32 -4.52 -26.08
N LYS A 315 -15.33 -4.10 -25.30
CA LYS A 315 -15.55 -2.69 -24.96
C LYS A 315 -14.41 -2.11 -24.12
N ILE A 316 -13.96 -2.83 -23.09
CA ILE A 316 -12.81 -2.43 -22.25
C ILE A 316 -11.56 -2.27 -23.14
N LYS A 317 -11.26 -3.29 -23.97
CA LYS A 317 -10.10 -3.27 -24.86
C LYS A 317 -10.15 -2.08 -25.84
N ASN A 318 -11.31 -1.81 -26.44
CA ASN A 318 -11.49 -0.67 -27.34
C ASN A 318 -11.27 0.67 -26.63
N GLN A 319 -11.83 0.84 -25.43
CA GLN A 319 -11.63 2.05 -24.64
C GLN A 319 -10.16 2.29 -24.32
N ILE A 320 -9.47 1.25 -23.85
CA ILE A 320 -8.05 1.32 -23.51
C ILE A 320 -7.23 1.71 -24.75
N GLN A 321 -7.45 1.02 -25.87
CA GLN A 321 -6.74 1.28 -27.11
C GLN A 321 -6.91 2.73 -27.59
N VAL A 322 -8.14 3.24 -27.61
CA VAL A 322 -8.46 4.60 -28.10
C VAL A 322 -7.80 5.69 -27.24
N ALA A 323 -7.67 5.46 -25.92
CA ALA A 323 -6.97 6.37 -25.03
C ALA A 323 -5.45 6.30 -25.22
N HIS A 324 -4.89 5.09 -25.35
CA HIS A 324 -3.46 4.89 -25.61
C HIS A 324 -3.03 5.49 -26.96
N GLU A 325 -3.87 5.42 -28.00
CA GLU A 325 -3.66 6.08 -29.29
C GLU A 325 -3.56 7.61 -29.18
N ARG A 326 -4.07 8.21 -28.08
CA ARG A 326 -3.98 9.64 -27.75
C ARG A 326 -2.91 9.94 -26.70
N GLY A 327 -2.12 8.95 -26.30
CA GLY A 327 -1.11 9.08 -25.25
C GLY A 327 -1.67 9.21 -23.83
N LEU A 328 -2.95 8.90 -23.62
CA LEU A 328 -3.62 9.07 -22.33
C LEU A 328 -3.57 7.80 -21.48
N LYS A 329 -3.39 7.96 -20.17
CA LYS A 329 -3.39 6.86 -19.21
C LYS A 329 -4.81 6.51 -18.79
N VAL A 330 -5.16 5.23 -18.77
CA VAL A 330 -6.52 4.77 -18.53
C VAL A 330 -6.74 4.43 -17.07
N ARG A 331 -7.87 4.89 -16.51
CA ARG A 331 -8.37 4.43 -15.20
C ARG A 331 -9.88 4.16 -15.24
N TYR A 332 -10.33 3.20 -14.44
CA TYR A 332 -11.74 2.91 -14.23
C TYR A 332 -12.09 3.08 -12.76
N TRP A 333 -12.97 4.04 -12.44
CA TRP A 333 -13.56 4.16 -11.10
C TRP A 333 -14.88 3.39 -11.01
N GLY A 334 -15.43 3.25 -9.80
CA GLY A 334 -16.69 2.51 -9.64
C GLY A 334 -16.58 1.01 -9.92
N THR A 335 -15.39 0.40 -9.78
CA THR A 335 -15.26 -1.06 -9.90
C THR A 335 -15.91 -1.79 -8.70
N PRO A 336 -16.32 -3.07 -8.84
CA PRO A 336 -16.94 -3.81 -7.73
C PRO A 336 -16.06 -3.86 -6.50
N LYS A 337 -16.57 -3.44 -5.34
CA LYS A 337 -15.82 -3.46 -4.07
C LYS A 337 -15.91 -4.81 -3.34
N TRP A 338 -17.08 -5.45 -3.41
CA TRP A 338 -17.40 -6.72 -2.77
C TRP A 338 -18.29 -7.58 -3.68
N PRO A 339 -18.17 -8.92 -3.68
CA PRO A 339 -17.20 -9.73 -2.93
C PRO A 339 -15.76 -9.55 -3.43
N VAL A 340 -14.79 -9.72 -2.53
CA VAL A 340 -13.35 -9.52 -2.82
C VAL A 340 -12.87 -10.39 -4.00
N GLY A 341 -13.44 -11.59 -4.16
CA GLY A 341 -13.16 -12.45 -5.31
C GLY A 341 -13.54 -11.81 -6.65
N LEU A 342 -14.72 -11.18 -6.73
CA LEU A 342 -15.20 -10.47 -7.92
C LEU A 342 -14.36 -9.22 -8.18
N ARG A 343 -14.07 -8.42 -7.15
CA ARG A 343 -13.18 -7.26 -7.24
C ARG A 343 -11.83 -7.65 -7.86
N ASN A 344 -11.17 -8.65 -7.28
CA ASN A 344 -9.85 -9.10 -7.74
C ASN A 344 -9.91 -9.71 -9.15
N TYR A 345 -11.01 -10.37 -9.52
CA TYR A 345 -11.24 -10.83 -10.90
C TYR A 345 -11.29 -9.64 -11.87
N VAL A 346 -12.07 -8.61 -11.56
CA VAL A 346 -12.18 -7.40 -12.41
C VAL A 346 -10.83 -6.69 -12.51
N TRP A 347 -10.12 -6.47 -11.40
CA TRP A 347 -8.79 -5.85 -11.44
C TRP A 347 -7.81 -6.65 -12.30
N ARG A 348 -7.77 -7.99 -12.20
CA ARG A 348 -6.93 -8.82 -13.07
C ARG A 348 -7.32 -8.72 -14.54
N ALA A 349 -8.61 -8.62 -14.84
CA ALA A 349 -9.07 -8.44 -16.21
C ALA A 349 -8.61 -7.08 -16.75
N LEU A 350 -8.81 -5.98 -16.00
CA LEU A 350 -8.38 -4.64 -16.41
C LEU A 350 -6.86 -4.56 -16.60
N VAL A 351 -6.06 -5.11 -15.69
CA VAL A 351 -4.60 -5.16 -15.82
C VAL A 351 -4.18 -5.98 -17.04
N ARG A 352 -4.84 -7.11 -17.31
CA ARG A 352 -4.57 -7.92 -18.50
C ARG A 352 -4.86 -7.18 -19.80
N GLU A 353 -5.93 -6.39 -19.84
CA GLU A 353 -6.29 -5.59 -21.01
C GLU A 353 -5.45 -4.29 -21.13
N GLY A 354 -4.61 -3.98 -20.14
CA GLY A 354 -3.64 -2.88 -20.22
C GLY A 354 -4.08 -1.57 -19.55
N VAL A 355 -4.93 -1.62 -18.51
CA VAL A 355 -5.21 -0.40 -17.71
C VAL A 355 -3.91 0.13 -17.09
N ASP A 356 -3.71 1.44 -17.13
CA ASP A 356 -2.47 2.06 -16.59
C ASP A 356 -2.49 2.15 -15.08
N VAL A 357 -3.64 2.46 -14.48
CA VAL A 357 -3.76 2.67 -13.04
C VAL A 357 -5.05 2.04 -12.50
N LEU A 358 -4.92 1.22 -11.46
CA LEU A 358 -6.07 0.66 -10.74
C LEU A 358 -6.64 1.67 -9.74
N ASN A 359 -7.94 1.92 -9.82
CA ASN A 359 -8.65 2.74 -8.85
C ASN A 359 -8.93 1.93 -7.57
N VAL A 360 -8.27 2.28 -6.46
CA VAL A 360 -8.27 1.46 -5.24
C VAL A 360 -8.85 2.21 -4.04
N HIS A 361 -9.84 1.59 -3.39
CA HIS A 361 -10.32 2.03 -2.07
C HIS A 361 -9.65 1.26 -0.92
N ASP A 362 -9.20 0.04 -1.19
CA ASP A 362 -8.53 -0.85 -0.24
C ASP A 362 -7.03 -0.91 -0.57
N LEU A 363 -6.25 -0.03 0.07
CA LEU A 363 -4.80 0.09 -0.15
C LEU A 363 -4.05 -1.19 0.19
N HIS A 364 -4.39 -1.85 1.29
CA HIS A 364 -3.78 -3.14 1.67
C HIS A 364 -4.14 -4.26 0.70
N GLY A 365 -5.36 -4.26 0.14
CA GLY A 365 -5.75 -5.20 -0.91
C GLY A 365 -4.98 -4.97 -2.21
N ALA A 366 -4.68 -3.70 -2.53
CA ALA A 366 -3.93 -3.30 -3.71
C ALA A 366 -2.45 -3.71 -3.64
N THR A 367 -1.83 -3.77 -2.47
CA THR A 367 -0.40 -4.14 -2.37
C THR A 367 -0.10 -5.63 -2.23
N LYS A 368 -1.13 -6.47 -2.02
CA LYS A 368 -0.95 -7.92 -1.85
C LYS A 368 -0.63 -8.69 -3.13
N VAL A 369 -0.81 -8.06 -4.29
CA VAL A 369 -0.65 -8.69 -5.59
C VAL A 369 0.19 -7.75 -6.45
N ASP A 370 1.14 -8.31 -7.19
CA ASP A 370 1.85 -7.56 -8.20
C ASP A 370 0.92 -7.30 -9.39
N TRP A 371 0.53 -6.03 -9.55
CA TRP A 371 -0.34 -5.55 -10.63
C TRP A 371 0.43 -5.00 -11.82
N ARG A 372 1.76 -5.09 -11.82
CA ARG A 372 2.55 -4.73 -13.00
C ARG A 372 2.16 -5.65 -14.16
N PRO A 373 2.16 -5.14 -15.41
CA PRO A 373 1.95 -5.99 -16.57
C PRO A 373 2.94 -7.15 -16.52
N ARG A 374 2.43 -8.39 -16.47
CA ARG A 374 3.29 -9.57 -16.59
C ARG A 374 3.72 -9.68 -18.05
N THR A 375 4.85 -9.09 -18.41
CA THR A 375 5.54 -9.47 -19.63
C THR A 375 6.07 -10.89 -19.41
N TRP A 376 5.66 -11.85 -20.25
CA TRP A 376 6.15 -13.24 -20.19
C TRP A 376 7.59 -13.37 -20.73
N TRP A 377 8.35 -12.29 -20.67
CA TRP A 377 9.74 -12.19 -21.12
C TRP A 377 10.45 -11.22 -20.17
N ASN A 378 11.13 -11.80 -19.19
CA ASN A 378 12.33 -11.30 -18.54
C ASN A 378 13.10 -12.52 -18.04
#